data_AF-A0A3D4USF6-F1
#
_entry.id   AF-A0A3D4USF6-F1
#
_cell.length_a   1.000
_cell.length_b   1.000
_cell.length_c   1.000
_cell.angle_alpha   90.00
_cell.angle_beta   90.00
_cell.angle_gamma   90.00
#
_symmetry.space_group_name_H-M   'P 1'
#
loop_
_entity.id
_entity.type
_entity.pdbx_description
1 polymer ?
#
loop_
_entity_poly.entity_id
_entity_poly.type
_entity_poly.pdbx_seq_one_letter_code
_entity_poly.pdbx_strand_id
1 'polypeptide(L)' 'MSDKEMYLNDQALGAIMMALQKSLMEQSDITPVLKGFKFRLSEEGLMVLNPPLVKLQEDSEENEED' A
#
# COMPACT_ATOMS: atom_id res chain seq x y z
N MET A 1 12.40 25.32 -15.53
CA MET A 1 12.23 23.86 -15.34
C MET A 1 10.79 23.67 -14.90
N SER A 2 9.96 22.93 -15.63
CA SER A 2 8.65 22.57 -15.11
C SER A 2 8.85 21.43 -14.12
N ASP A 3 8.62 21.69 -12.84
CA ASP A 3 8.38 20.62 -11.88
C ASP A 3 7.12 19.88 -12.34
N LYS A 4 7.27 18.63 -12.77
CA LYS A 4 6.14 17.73 -12.97
C LYS A 4 5.83 17.11 -11.62
N GLU A 5 4.89 17.70 -10.91
CA GLU A 5 4.26 17.08 -9.75
C GLU A 5 3.61 15.75 -10.17
N MET A 6 3.79 14.72 -9.35
CA MET A 6 3.25 13.38 -9.57
C MET A 6 2.52 12.95 -8.30
N TYR A 7 1.34 12.36 -8.46
CA TYR A 7 0.52 11.85 -7.36
C TYR A 7 0.46 10.32 -7.42
N LEU A 8 0.15 9.70 -6.28
CA LEU A 8 -0.13 8.27 -6.20
C LEU A 8 -1.50 7.98 -6.81
N ASN A 9 -1.64 6.87 -7.51
CA ASN A 9 -2.97 6.34 -7.83
C ASN A 9 -3.53 5.54 -6.64
N ASP A 10 -4.79 5.14 -6.73
CA ASP A 10 -5.49 4.43 -5.66
C ASP A 10 -4.78 3.13 -5.24
N GLN A 11 -4.22 2.40 -6.22
CA GLN A 11 -3.48 1.17 -5.96
C GLN A 11 -2.20 1.41 -5.14
N ALA A 12 -1.42 2.43 -5.50
CA ALA A 12 -0.22 2.79 -4.78
C ALA A 12 -0.53 3.32 -3.37
N LEU A 13 -1.59 4.13 -3.23
CA LEU A 13 -2.06 4.59 -1.93
C LEU A 13 -2.46 3.40 -1.04
N GLY A 14 -3.20 2.43 -1.59
CA GLY A 14 -3.56 1.19 -0.88
C GLY A 14 -2.34 0.39 -0.43
N ALA A 15 -1.33 0.22 -1.30
CA ALA A 15 -0.09 -0.48 -0.94
C ALA A 15 0.68 0.21 0.20
N ILE A 16 0.73 1.54 0.21
CA ILE A 16 1.35 2.32 1.30
C ILE A 16 0.57 2.16 2.60
N MET A 17 -0.76 2.24 2.54
CA MET A 17 -1.63 2.06 3.72
C MET A 17 -1.43 0.68 4.34
N MET A 18 -1.32 -0.39 3.54
CA MET A 18 -1.04 -1.75 4.04
C MET A 18 0.33 -1.83 4.72
N ALA A 19 1.37 -1.23 4.12
CA ALA A 19 2.71 -1.20 4.72
C ALA A 19 2.71 -0.44 6.06
N LEU A 20 1.96 0.66 6.14
CA LEU A 20 1.80 1.45 7.35
C LEU A 20 1.08 0.66 8.45
N GLN A 21 -0.07 0.07 8.13
CA GLN A 21 -0.84 -0.74 9.07
C GLN A 21 0.01 -1.88 9.65
N LYS A 22 0.72 -2.62 8.79
CA LYS A 22 1.64 -3.67 9.23
C LYS A 22 2.73 -3.14 10.17
N SER A 23 3.35 -2.01 9.83
CA SER A 23 4.41 -1.43 10.64
C SER A 23 3.90 -0.97 12.02
N LEU A 24 2.68 -0.45 12.09
CA LEU A 24 2.03 -0.11 13.35
C LEU A 24 1.72 -1.36 14.19
N MET A 25 1.20 -2.42 13.58
CA MET A 25 0.91 -3.69 14.27
C MET A 25 2.18 -4.35 14.82
N GLU A 26 3.25 -4.35 14.02
CA GLU A 26 4.53 -4.97 14.38
C GLU A 26 5.45 -4.02 15.18
N GLN A 27 5.02 -2.78 15.43
CA GLN A 27 5.83 -1.71 16.03
C GLN A 27 7.21 -1.55 15.35
N SER A 28 7.23 -1.68 14.02
CA SER A 28 8.45 -1.64 13.21
C SER A 28 8.58 -0.32 12.43
N ASP A 29 9.81 0.03 12.04
CA ASP A 29 10.06 1.19 11.16
C ASP A 29 9.58 0.88 9.74
N ILE A 30 8.68 1.71 9.21
CA ILE A 30 8.12 1.58 7.86
C ILE A 30 9.12 2.01 6.76
N THR A 31 10.13 2.80 7.10
CA THR A 31 11.05 3.44 6.14
C THR A 31 11.74 2.43 5.20
N PRO A 32 12.25 1.27 5.67
CA PRO A 32 12.85 0.26 4.79
C PRO A 32 11.86 -0.32 3.77
N VAL A 33 10.59 -0.46 4.16
CA VAL A 33 9.52 -0.98 3.29
C VAL A 33 9.23 0.03 2.18
N LEU A 34 9.02 1.30 2.52
CA LEU A 34 8.74 2.34 1.53
C LEU A 34 9.92 2.58 0.57
N LYS A 35 11.16 2.52 1.08
CA LYS A 35 12.37 2.60 0.22
C LYS A 35 12.48 1.41 -0.75
N GLY A 36 11.85 0.29 -0.44
CA GLY A 36 11.79 -0.88 -1.31
C GLY A 36 10.72 -0.82 -2.41
N PHE A 37 9.81 0.16 -2.37
CA PHE A 37 8.75 0.28 -3.38
C PHE A 37 9.30 0.73 -4.73
N LYS A 38 8.88 0.03 -5.78
CA LYS A 38 9.21 0.31 -7.17
C LYS A 38 8.01 0.99 -7.81
N PHE A 39 8.15 2.28 -8.09
CA PHE A 39 7.10 3.06 -8.72
C PHE A 39 7.22 3.07 -10.25
N ARG A 40 6.08 3.12 -10.92
CA ARG A 40 5.97 3.40 -12.36
C ARG A 40 4.91 4.49 -12.54
N LEU A 41 5.15 5.41 -13.49
CA LEU A 41 4.12 6.35 -13.91
C LEU A 41 3.11 5.65 -14.84
N SER A 42 1.83 5.74 -14.52
CA SER A 42 0.70 5.32 -15.36
C SER A 42 -0.15 6.54 -15.77
N GLU A 43 -1.24 6.29 -16.50
CA GLU A 43 -2.22 7.31 -16.88
C GLU A 43 -2.98 7.89 -15.67
N GLU A 44 -3.03 7.14 -14.56
CA GLU A 44 -3.77 7.50 -13.34
C GLU A 44 -2.85 8.00 -12.20
N GLY A 45 -1.53 8.05 -12.42
CA GLY A 45 -0.55 8.46 -11.42
C GLY A 45 0.54 7.42 -11.19
N LEU A 46 1.24 7.52 -10.06
CA LEU A 46 2.27 6.56 -9.66
C LEU A 46 1.62 5.28 -9.15
N MET A 47 1.99 4.14 -9.74
CA MET A 47 1.61 2.79 -9.32
C MET A 47 2.79 2.07 -8.64
N VAL A 48 2.52 1.14 -7.73
CA VAL A 48 3.54 0.31 -7.06
C VAL A 48 3.62 -1.06 -7.72
N LEU A 49 4.79 -1.43 -8.26
CA LEU A 49 5.01 -2.68 -8.99
C LEU A 49 5.26 -3.90 -8.08
N ASN A 50 5.58 -3.67 -6.82
CA ASN A 50 5.85 -4.69 -5.82
C ASN A 50 5.07 -4.38 -4.54
N PRO A 51 3.73 -4.42 -4.58
CA PRO A 51 2.92 -4.19 -3.39
C PRO A 51 3.23 -5.26 -2.33
N PRO A 52 3.11 -4.92 -1.04
CA PRO A 52 3.32 -5.89 0.04
C PRO A 52 2.31 -7.03 -0.07
N LEU A 53 2.77 -8.27 0.10
CA LEU A 53 1.89 -9.44 0.18
C LEU A 53 1.15 -9.41 1.51
N VAL A 54 -0.10 -8.94 1.50
CA VAL A 54 -1.01 -9.09 2.63
C VAL A 54 -1.64 -10.46 2.51
N LYS A 55 -1.30 -11.37 3.43
CA LYS A 55 -2.17 -12.52 3.67
C LYS A 55 -3.42 -11.93 4.31
N LEU A 56 -4.50 -11.77 3.56
CA LEU A 56 -5.80 -11.64 4.20
C LEU A 56 -5.96 -12.91 5.03
N GLN A 57 -5.88 -12.77 6.36
CA GLN A 57 -6.58 -13.74 7.19
C GLN A 57 -8.03 -13.56 6.78
N GLU A 58 -8.59 -14.59 6.14
CA GLU A 58 -10.03 -14.70 5.97
C GLU A 58 -10.60 -14.80 7.39
N ASP A 59 -10.77 -13.65 8.06
CA ASP A 59 -11.75 -13.55 9.13
C ASP A 59 -13.09 -13.60 8.41
N SER A 60 -13.49 -14.82 8.07
CA SER A 60 -14.88 -15.17 7.84
C SER A 60 -15.60 -14.91 9.17
N GLU A 61 -15.94 -13.65 9.43
CA GLU A 61 -17.10 -13.34 10.24
C GLU A 61 -18.30 -13.77 9.40
N GLU A 62 -18.65 -15.06 9.55
CA GLU A 62 -19.93 -15.60 9.14
C GLU A 62 -21.01 -14.65 9.67
N ASN A 63 -21.88 -14.22 8.77
CA ASN A 63 -23.13 -13.55 9.11
C ASN A 63 -23.93 -14.49 10.04
N GLU A 64 -23.87 -14.28 11.35
CA GLU A 64 -24.91 -14.75 12.25
C GLU A 64 -26.00 -13.67 12.29
N GLU A 65 -26.94 -13.77 11.35
CA GLU A 65 -28.28 -13.24 11.52
C GLU A 65 -28.96 -14.03 12.65
N ASP A 66 -29.19 -13.39 13.80
CA ASP A 66 -30.20 -13.75 14.80
C ASP A 66 -31.14 -12.56 15.03
#